data_AF-A0A484RJG9-F1
#
_entry.id   AF-A0A484RJG9-F1
#
_cell.length_a   1.000
_cell.length_b   1.000
_cell.length_c   1.000
_cell.angle_alpha   90.00
_cell.angle_beta   90.00
_cell.angle_gamma   90.00
#
_symmetry.space_group_name_H-M   'P 1'
#
loop_
_entity.id
_entity.type
_entity.pdbx_description
1 polymer ?
#
loop_
_entity_poly.entity_id
_entity_poly.type
_entity_poly.pdbx_seq_one_letter_code
_entity_poly.pdbx_strand_id
1 'polypeptide(L)'
;MPMLEKALEASDGLRTLIDDLLRELSELAGADGKPFNIAAPIPGTNETPVFLQARLHAVLELARSLVPVIESPLLTQISCDSVANYLTEANSHVQGTIGLIQQLKSKKLTFNYSNYTITVTAAPRPQSHQLANNFKNISASIDKLTESILPLLAVSKEAGSFDFSSAVSALSEKTSFSIKQLEEIKKKHNEIKLEWDSIKSNSEKIVSLTSKVEQSSQKIFDAESNATGMISNISEFQVKAESVASDALKLQSAVNAFKEKFIEFDAALDERESRLEAGNSDLSELTKKFKDQAATVENLIDRSEEMLSSSTVAGLAAHFEKIRVDLTNEMATAQTSFKWGMWLLALSSLPLVALVLSPFISIFIPSWSTTAGLAEQSGWQYMAQAVSRIVILLPAAWFVSFMGFRYSSLFRLREHYSYKYSMAVSVEGFKKQAPGYEEEIAALVFEQILFNPADKITANKSEKESDPPGLLGYLLEKIRKRTEKSLDGGGSK
;
A
#
# COMPACT_ATOMS: atom_id res chain seq x y z
N MET A 1 -52.97 112.42 52.73
CA MET A 1 -51.89 113.17 52.04
C MET A 1 -50.52 112.48 52.17
N PRO A 2 -49.88 112.34 53.36
CA PRO A 2 -48.54 111.73 53.46
C PRO A 2 -48.49 110.25 53.04
N MET A 3 -49.64 109.56 53.08
CA MET A 3 -49.78 108.18 52.61
C MET A 3 -49.73 108.05 51.08
N LEU A 4 -50.25 109.03 50.34
CA LEU A 4 -50.23 109.02 48.87
C LEU A 4 -48.84 109.37 48.34
N GLU A 5 -48.17 110.36 48.92
CA GLU A 5 -46.80 110.73 48.56
C GLU A 5 -45.85 109.55 48.76
N LYS A 6 -45.91 108.89 49.93
CA LYS A 6 -45.16 107.66 50.22
C LYS A 6 -45.52 106.50 49.29
N ALA A 7 -46.79 106.37 48.89
CA ALA A 7 -47.22 105.34 47.94
C ALA A 7 -46.75 105.63 46.50
N LEU A 8 -46.63 106.90 46.12
CA LEU A 8 -46.11 107.32 44.83
C LEU A 8 -44.59 107.20 44.76
N GLU A 9 -43.85 107.45 45.85
CA GLU A 9 -42.44 107.08 45.94
C GLU A 9 -42.24 105.56 45.82
N ALA A 10 -43.14 104.76 46.44
CA ALA A 10 -43.14 103.31 46.28
C ALA A 10 -43.51 102.83 44.86
N SER A 11 -44.08 103.70 44.00
CA SER A 11 -44.43 103.38 42.61
C SER A 11 -43.19 103.15 41.73
N ASP A 12 -42.06 103.81 42.03
CA ASP A 12 -40.75 103.53 41.42
C ASP A 12 -40.28 102.10 41.72
N GLY A 13 -40.48 101.64 42.96
CA GLY A 13 -40.21 100.25 43.33
C GLY A 13 -41.11 99.26 42.61
N LEU A 14 -42.39 99.60 42.41
CA LEU A 14 -43.31 98.73 41.67
C LEU A 14 -42.93 98.62 40.19
N ARG A 15 -42.43 99.71 39.60
CA ARG A 15 -41.94 99.74 38.22
C ARG A 15 -40.78 98.76 38.02
N THR A 16 -39.80 98.78 38.91
CA THR A 16 -38.66 97.85 38.83
C THR A 16 -39.10 96.41 39.11
N LEU A 17 -40.03 96.21 40.04
CA LEU A 17 -40.56 94.88 40.36
C LEU A 17 -41.30 94.23 39.18
N ILE A 18 -42.08 94.98 38.39
CA ILE A 18 -42.75 94.38 37.23
C ILE A 18 -41.77 94.03 36.10
N ASP A 19 -40.68 94.80 35.96
CA ASP A 19 -39.59 94.48 35.04
C ASP A 19 -38.83 93.22 35.49
N ASP A 20 -38.55 93.12 36.79
CA ASP A 20 -37.95 91.94 37.42
C ASP A 20 -38.86 90.71 37.26
N LEU A 21 -40.18 90.85 37.39
CA LEU A 21 -41.13 89.75 37.17
C LEU A 21 -41.00 89.14 35.78
N LEU A 22 -40.94 89.97 34.73
CA LEU A 22 -40.79 89.46 33.37
C LEU A 22 -39.40 88.88 33.12
N ARG A 23 -38.35 89.47 33.69
CA ARG A 23 -37.00 88.91 33.63
C ARG A 23 -36.97 87.51 34.24
N GLU A 24 -37.47 87.36 35.46
CA GLU A 24 -37.52 86.08 36.17
C GLU A 24 -38.38 85.05 35.43
N LEU A 25 -39.50 85.45 34.82
CA LEU A 25 -40.29 84.58 33.96
C LEU A 25 -39.49 84.10 32.75
N SER A 26 -38.78 85.00 32.05
CA SER A 26 -37.99 84.64 30.87
C SER A 26 -36.83 83.69 31.17
N GLU A 27 -36.32 83.73 32.40
CA GLU A 27 -35.25 82.86 32.90
C GLU A 27 -35.76 81.48 33.35
N LEU A 28 -37.07 81.28 33.50
CA LEU A 28 -37.63 79.96 33.79
C LEU A 28 -37.52 79.05 32.56
N ALA A 29 -36.73 77.97 32.68
CA ALA A 29 -36.59 76.95 31.65
C ALA A 29 -37.36 75.67 31.99
N GLY A 30 -38.07 75.13 31.00
CA GLY A 30 -38.75 73.85 31.08
C GLY A 30 -37.77 72.68 31.03
N ALA A 31 -38.25 71.47 31.30
CA ALA A 31 -37.49 70.23 31.14
C ALA A 31 -37.02 69.99 29.69
N ASP A 32 -37.70 70.63 28.73
CA ASP A 32 -37.35 70.68 27.30
C ASP A 32 -36.35 71.80 26.96
N GLY A 33 -35.84 72.53 27.95
CA GLY A 33 -34.89 73.64 27.79
C GLY A 33 -35.52 74.91 27.20
N LYS A 34 -36.84 74.95 26.99
CA LYS A 34 -37.51 76.15 26.44
C LYS A 34 -37.86 77.14 27.54
N PRO A 35 -37.66 78.45 27.31
CA PRO A 35 -38.05 79.47 28.28
C PRO A 35 -39.58 79.59 28.39
N PHE A 36 -40.07 80.14 29.50
CA PHE A 36 -41.49 80.42 29.67
C PHE A 36 -41.98 81.41 28.59
N ASN A 37 -43.06 81.05 27.90
CA ASN A 37 -43.64 81.90 26.86
C ASN A 37 -44.42 83.09 27.46
N ILE A 38 -43.73 84.22 27.64
CA ILE A 38 -44.33 85.49 28.10
C ILE A 38 -45.29 86.15 27.08
N ALA A 39 -45.34 85.66 25.83
CA ALA A 39 -46.25 86.14 24.80
C ALA A 39 -47.55 85.35 24.72
N ALA A 40 -47.69 84.27 25.51
CA ALA A 40 -48.95 83.54 25.60
C ALA A 40 -50.03 84.42 26.29
N PRO A 41 -51.31 84.24 25.93
CA PRO A 41 -52.42 84.91 26.60
C PRO A 41 -52.74 84.24 27.94
N ILE A 42 -52.99 85.03 28.98
CA ILE A 42 -53.39 84.55 30.30
C ILE A 42 -54.82 83.97 30.24
N PRO A 43 -55.07 82.73 30.68
CA PRO A 43 -56.37 82.08 30.56
C PRO A 43 -57.47 82.85 31.26
N GLY A 44 -58.48 83.28 30.51
CA GLY A 44 -59.61 84.08 31.01
C GLY A 44 -59.37 85.59 31.01
N THR A 45 -58.25 86.07 30.44
CA THR A 45 -58.07 87.46 30.04
C THR A 45 -57.61 87.50 28.57
N ASN A 46 -57.71 88.66 27.93
CA ASN A 46 -57.16 88.88 26.58
C ASN A 46 -55.72 89.44 26.63
N GLU A 47 -55.04 89.25 27.77
CA GLU A 47 -53.80 89.95 28.10
C GLU A 47 -52.64 88.98 28.18
N THR A 48 -51.45 89.46 27.82
CA THR A 48 -50.19 88.74 28.03
C THR A 48 -49.45 89.34 29.23
N PRO A 49 -48.53 88.60 29.87
CA PRO A 49 -47.65 89.17 30.90
C PRO A 49 -46.91 90.44 30.45
N VAL A 50 -46.47 90.49 29.19
CA VAL A 50 -45.85 91.70 28.59
C VAL A 50 -46.84 92.85 28.49
N PHE A 51 -48.09 92.57 28.14
CA PHE A 51 -49.15 93.57 28.09
C PHE A 51 -49.48 94.11 29.49
N LEU A 52 -49.54 93.25 30.51
CA LEU A 52 -49.72 93.67 31.91
C LEU A 52 -48.62 94.62 32.38
N GLN A 53 -47.37 94.33 32.04
CA GLN A 53 -46.23 95.21 32.34
C GLN A 53 -46.41 96.57 31.65
N ALA A 54 -46.71 96.60 30.36
CA ALA A 54 -46.93 97.85 29.63
C ALA A 54 -48.09 98.68 30.20
N ARG A 55 -49.20 98.01 30.58
CA ARG A 55 -50.34 98.65 31.25
C ARG A 55 -49.94 99.22 32.60
N LEU A 56 -49.26 98.43 33.44
CA LEU A 56 -48.82 98.91 34.75
C LEU A 56 -47.86 100.09 34.62
N HIS A 57 -46.87 100.06 33.71
CA HIS A 57 -46.02 101.22 33.43
C HIS A 57 -46.83 102.46 33.08
N ALA A 58 -47.77 102.34 32.14
CA ALA A 58 -48.62 103.47 31.73
C ALA A 58 -49.42 104.04 32.90
N VAL A 59 -50.00 103.18 33.74
CA VAL A 59 -50.82 103.64 34.87
C VAL A 59 -49.95 104.20 36.00
N LEU A 60 -48.73 103.70 36.23
CA LEU A 60 -47.78 104.29 37.18
C LEU A 60 -47.30 105.68 36.73
N GLU A 61 -47.07 105.89 35.43
CA GLU A 61 -46.77 107.23 34.89
C GLU A 61 -47.95 108.19 35.07
N LEU A 62 -49.19 107.71 34.85
CA LEU A 62 -50.39 108.48 35.17
C LEU A 62 -50.48 108.80 36.67
N ALA A 63 -50.16 107.85 37.55
CA ALA A 63 -50.13 108.07 38.99
C ALA A 63 -49.11 109.15 39.38
N ARG A 64 -47.92 109.15 38.77
CA ARG A 64 -46.89 110.18 38.98
C ARG A 64 -47.34 111.56 38.55
N SER A 65 -48.14 111.66 37.49
CA SER A 65 -48.66 112.95 37.05
C SER A 65 -49.60 113.61 38.08
N LEU A 66 -50.04 112.87 39.11
CA LEU A 66 -50.80 113.41 40.24
C LEU A 66 -49.91 114.09 41.31
N VAL A 67 -48.59 113.81 41.35
CA VAL A 67 -47.63 114.38 42.32
C VAL A 67 -47.72 115.90 42.47
N PRO A 68 -47.67 116.71 41.40
CA PRO A 68 -47.73 118.16 41.52
C PRO A 68 -49.09 118.69 42.02
N VAL A 69 -50.12 117.84 42.07
CA VAL A 69 -51.48 118.23 42.42
C VAL A 69 -51.89 117.67 43.79
N ILE A 70 -51.03 116.89 44.45
CA ILE A 70 -51.32 116.29 45.76
C ILE A 70 -51.76 117.37 46.77
N GLU A 71 -51.19 118.58 46.73
CA GLU A 71 -51.54 119.69 47.63
C GLU A 71 -52.86 120.41 47.28
N SER A 72 -53.56 120.00 46.22
CA SER A 72 -54.80 120.64 45.80
C SER A 72 -55.93 120.41 46.82
N PRO A 73 -56.60 121.48 47.29
CA PRO A 73 -57.73 121.36 48.23
C PRO A 73 -58.96 120.68 47.61
N LEU A 74 -58.96 120.44 46.29
CA LEU A 74 -60.04 119.77 45.57
C LEU A 74 -59.91 118.24 45.58
N LEU A 75 -58.77 117.69 46.01
CA LEU A 75 -58.58 116.25 46.13
C LEU A 75 -59.16 115.76 47.47
N THR A 76 -60.11 114.82 47.40
CA THR A 76 -60.62 114.19 48.62
C THR A 76 -59.60 113.20 49.17
N GLN A 77 -59.43 113.20 50.49
CA GLN A 77 -58.55 112.25 51.19
C GLN A 77 -58.92 110.78 50.85
N ILE A 78 -60.20 110.50 50.64
CA ILE A 78 -60.72 109.17 50.27
C ILE A 78 -60.18 108.69 48.92
N SER A 79 -60.14 109.57 47.91
CA SER A 79 -59.61 109.22 46.58
C SER A 79 -58.10 109.00 46.63
N CYS A 80 -57.37 109.83 47.37
CA CYS A 80 -55.92 109.67 47.57
C CYS A 80 -55.57 108.37 48.30
N ASP A 81 -56.33 108.03 49.33
CA ASP A 81 -56.14 106.79 50.09
C ASP A 81 -56.49 105.55 49.24
N SER A 82 -57.47 105.65 48.34
CA SER A 82 -57.81 104.58 47.39
C SER A 82 -56.67 104.28 46.42
N VAL A 83 -56.06 105.31 45.82
CA VAL A 83 -54.89 105.15 44.93
C VAL A 83 -53.71 104.54 45.70
N ALA A 84 -53.43 105.02 46.91
CA ALA A 84 -52.35 104.49 47.74
C ALA A 84 -52.57 103.00 48.10
N ASN A 85 -53.81 102.63 48.43
CA ASN A 85 -54.18 101.25 48.72
C ASN A 85 -54.02 100.34 47.50
N TYR A 86 -54.48 100.76 46.32
CA TYR A 86 -54.36 99.97 45.10
C TYR A 86 -52.91 99.85 44.59
N LEU A 87 -52.08 100.88 44.77
CA LEU A 87 -50.63 100.79 44.54
C LEU A 87 -49.98 99.74 45.44
N THR A 88 -50.36 99.73 46.72
CA THR A 88 -49.86 98.75 47.69
C THR A 88 -50.34 97.34 47.36
N GLU A 89 -51.60 97.19 46.93
CA GLU A 89 -52.19 95.91 46.50
C GLU A 89 -51.46 95.37 45.26
N ALA A 90 -51.28 96.21 44.23
CA ALA A 90 -50.54 95.84 43.02
C ALA A 90 -49.10 95.41 43.35
N ASN A 91 -48.42 96.15 44.22
CA ASN A 91 -47.09 95.82 44.69
C ASN A 91 -47.04 94.45 45.39
N SER A 92 -47.98 94.17 46.29
CA SER A 92 -48.07 92.88 46.98
C SER A 92 -48.28 91.72 46.00
N HIS A 93 -49.14 91.89 44.99
CA HIS A 93 -49.41 90.82 44.00
C HIS A 93 -48.20 90.57 43.09
N VAL A 94 -47.51 91.61 42.63
CA VAL A 94 -46.29 91.47 41.83
C VAL A 94 -45.19 90.78 42.65
N GLN A 95 -44.94 91.23 43.88
CA GLN A 95 -43.94 90.61 44.77
C GLN A 95 -44.26 89.15 45.10
N GLY A 96 -45.53 88.83 45.40
CA GLY A 96 -45.96 87.46 45.66
C GLY A 96 -45.74 86.54 44.46
N THR A 97 -45.95 87.06 43.24
CA THR A 97 -45.72 86.32 42.00
C THR A 97 -44.22 86.06 41.77
N ILE A 98 -43.37 87.06 41.98
CA ILE A 98 -41.91 86.92 41.89
C ILE A 98 -41.40 85.88 42.90
N GLY A 99 -41.86 85.96 44.16
CA GLY A 99 -41.44 85.01 45.19
C GLY A 99 -41.79 83.56 44.83
N LEU A 100 -42.97 83.34 44.23
CA LEU A 100 -43.35 82.02 43.73
C LEU A 100 -42.45 81.57 42.56
N ILE A 101 -42.14 82.44 41.61
CA ILE A 101 -41.26 82.13 40.48
C ILE A 101 -39.84 81.77 40.96
N GLN A 102 -39.28 82.53 41.90
CA GLN A 102 -37.96 82.29 42.46
C GLN A 102 -37.88 80.92 43.16
N GLN A 103 -38.94 80.48 43.84
CA GLN A 103 -39.03 79.14 44.44
C GLN A 103 -39.06 78.00 43.42
N LEU A 104 -39.41 78.29 42.15
CA LEU A 104 -39.50 77.31 41.07
C LEU A 104 -38.21 77.20 40.24
N LYS A 105 -37.36 78.23 40.24
CA LYS A 105 -36.17 78.35 39.39
C LYS A 105 -35.15 77.21 39.55
N SER A 106 -35.03 76.62 40.73
CA SER A 106 -34.09 75.52 41.00
C SER A 106 -34.64 74.12 40.70
N LYS A 107 -35.88 74.01 40.20
CA LYS A 107 -36.59 72.74 40.00
C LYS A 107 -36.71 72.40 38.52
N LYS A 108 -36.91 71.11 38.20
CA LYS A 108 -37.27 70.67 36.84
C LYS A 108 -38.75 70.95 36.59
N LEU A 109 -39.05 71.83 35.64
CA LEU A 109 -40.40 72.34 35.40
C LEU A 109 -41.00 71.77 34.10
N THR A 110 -42.32 71.64 34.07
CA THR A 110 -43.09 71.44 32.84
C THR A 110 -44.19 72.48 32.78
N PHE A 111 -44.27 73.21 31.67
CA PHE A 111 -45.23 74.30 31.48
C PHE A 111 -46.47 73.81 30.75
N ASN A 112 -47.65 74.11 31.31
CA ASN A 112 -48.91 73.99 30.60
C ASN A 112 -49.50 75.39 30.36
N TYR A 113 -49.45 75.84 29.11
CA TYR A 113 -49.91 77.17 28.71
C TYR A 113 -51.44 77.27 28.57
N SER A 114 -52.17 76.16 28.47
CA SER A 114 -53.64 76.20 28.35
C SER A 114 -54.32 76.66 29.64
N ASN A 115 -53.68 76.39 30.79
CA ASN A 115 -54.17 76.72 32.12
C ASN A 115 -53.12 77.42 32.99
N TYR A 116 -52.01 77.89 32.39
CA TYR A 116 -50.92 78.60 33.08
C TYR A 116 -50.43 77.87 34.33
N THR A 117 -50.29 76.55 34.23
CA THR A 117 -49.88 75.72 35.37
C THR A 117 -48.44 75.24 35.18
N ILE A 118 -47.62 75.44 36.21
CA ILE A 118 -46.25 74.94 36.28
C ILE A 118 -46.24 73.67 37.14
N THR A 119 -45.77 72.56 36.57
CA THR A 119 -45.63 71.30 37.31
C THR A 119 -44.16 71.01 37.58
N VAL A 120 -43.84 70.68 38.84
CA VAL A 120 -42.50 70.25 39.25
C VAL A 120 -42.38 68.74 39.07
N THR A 121 -41.55 68.29 38.12
CA THR A 121 -41.47 66.88 37.70
C THR A 121 -40.59 66.01 38.60
N ALA A 122 -39.74 66.62 39.44
CA ALA A 122 -38.68 65.92 40.19
C ALA A 122 -39.01 65.59 41.66
N ALA A 123 -40.25 65.74 42.12
CA ALA A 123 -40.65 65.48 43.51
C ALA A 123 -41.39 64.14 43.67
N PRO A 124 -41.28 63.43 44.81
CA PRO A 124 -41.99 62.17 45.08
C PRO A 124 -43.52 62.28 45.02
N ARG A 125 -44.06 63.51 45.02
CA ARG A 125 -45.41 63.84 44.57
C ARG A 125 -45.33 65.07 43.65
N PRO A 126 -45.85 65.02 42.42
CA PRO A 126 -45.86 66.18 41.54
C PRO A 126 -46.67 67.31 42.17
N GLN A 127 -46.04 68.48 42.32
CA GLN A 127 -46.70 69.70 42.79
C GLN A 127 -47.01 70.59 41.58
N SER A 128 -48.23 71.11 41.56
CA SER A 128 -48.74 71.94 40.46
C SER A 128 -49.05 73.34 40.99
N HIS A 129 -48.44 74.35 40.39
CA HIS A 129 -48.59 75.75 40.77
C HIS A 129 -49.36 76.50 39.67
N GLN A 130 -50.50 77.07 40.03
CA GLN A 130 -51.36 77.85 39.12
C GLN A 130 -50.88 79.31 39.07
N LEU A 131 -50.31 79.75 37.95
CA LEU A 131 -49.92 81.15 37.73
C LEU A 131 -51.07 82.03 37.26
N ALA A 132 -52.12 81.45 36.67
CA ALA A 132 -53.24 82.20 36.09
C ALA A 132 -53.86 83.18 37.10
N ASN A 133 -54.09 82.72 38.34
CA ASN A 133 -54.72 83.54 39.38
C ASN A 133 -53.82 84.71 39.82
N ASN A 134 -52.50 84.51 39.86
CA ASN A 134 -51.57 85.58 40.22
C ASN A 134 -51.59 86.71 39.20
N PHE A 135 -51.54 86.39 37.90
CA PHE A 135 -51.63 87.40 36.84
C PHE A 135 -53.01 88.06 36.78
N LYS A 136 -54.10 87.32 37.05
CA LYS A 136 -55.44 87.91 37.17
C LYS A 136 -55.53 88.91 38.31
N ASN A 137 -54.91 88.63 39.46
CA ASN A 137 -54.88 89.56 40.58
C ASN A 137 -54.10 90.83 40.23
N ILE A 138 -52.96 90.71 39.54
CA ILE A 138 -52.20 91.86 39.04
C ILE A 138 -53.05 92.69 38.06
N SER A 139 -53.70 92.06 37.09
CA SER A 139 -54.60 92.70 36.13
C SER A 139 -55.73 93.47 36.84
N ALA A 140 -56.40 92.81 37.78
CA ALA A 140 -57.48 93.42 38.55
C ALA A 140 -57.01 94.63 39.39
N SER A 141 -55.80 94.58 39.96
CA SER A 141 -55.23 95.73 40.66
C SER A 141 -54.89 96.88 39.71
N ILE A 142 -54.40 96.60 38.50
CA ILE A 142 -54.18 97.63 37.47
C ILE A 142 -55.50 98.30 37.07
N ASP A 143 -56.57 97.52 36.91
CA ASP A 143 -57.90 98.05 36.58
C ASP A 143 -58.42 99.00 37.67
N LYS A 144 -58.42 98.54 38.93
CA LYS A 144 -58.81 99.38 40.10
C LYS A 144 -57.98 100.66 40.19
N LEU A 145 -56.68 100.54 39.94
CA LEU A 145 -55.75 101.66 40.00
C LEU A 145 -56.03 102.67 38.87
N THR A 146 -56.30 102.18 37.66
CA THR A 146 -56.75 103.00 36.53
C THR A 146 -58.06 103.74 36.83
N GLU A 147 -59.06 103.02 37.35
CA GLU A 147 -60.36 103.59 37.74
C GLU A 147 -60.24 104.65 38.82
N SER A 148 -59.31 104.50 39.76
CA SER A 148 -59.08 105.47 40.83
C SER A 148 -58.33 106.73 40.40
N ILE A 149 -57.44 106.62 39.40
CA ILE A 149 -56.60 107.73 38.91
C ILE A 149 -57.34 108.62 37.92
N LEU A 150 -58.15 108.04 37.04
CA LEU A 150 -58.81 108.79 35.97
C LEU A 150 -59.66 109.99 36.47
N PRO A 151 -60.47 109.85 37.55
CA PRO A 151 -61.21 110.99 38.11
C PRO A 151 -60.29 112.07 38.68
N LEU A 152 -59.15 111.68 39.26
CA LEU A 152 -58.19 112.63 39.85
C LEU A 152 -57.46 113.44 38.78
N LEU A 153 -57.15 112.83 37.63
CA LEU A 153 -56.57 113.52 36.47
C LEU A 153 -57.51 114.57 35.86
N ALA A 154 -58.83 114.36 35.97
CA ALA A 154 -59.82 115.32 35.51
C ALA A 154 -59.88 116.56 36.41
N VAL A 155 -59.66 116.39 37.72
CA VAL A 155 -59.64 117.47 38.72
C VAL A 155 -58.28 118.19 38.75
N SER A 156 -57.22 117.54 38.30
CA SER A 156 -55.83 118.02 38.40
C SER A 156 -55.40 119.05 37.34
N LYS A 157 -56.29 119.49 36.46
CA LYS A 157 -55.95 120.41 35.37
C LYS A 157 -56.19 121.87 35.77
N GLU A 158 -55.13 122.53 36.22
CA GLU A 158 -54.97 123.98 36.07
C GLU A 158 -54.41 124.31 34.68
N ALA A 159 -54.80 125.48 34.18
CA ALA A 159 -54.74 125.88 32.78
C ALA A 159 -53.34 125.87 32.15
N GLY A 160 -53.12 124.94 31.21
CA GLY A 160 -52.02 124.99 30.24
C GLY A 160 -52.47 124.27 28.98
N SER A 161 -52.65 125.00 27.88
CA SER A 161 -53.17 124.49 26.62
C SER A 161 -52.30 123.36 26.07
N PHE A 162 -52.74 122.11 26.26
CA PHE A 162 -52.29 121.01 25.43
C PHE A 162 -52.91 121.23 24.04
N ASP A 163 -52.09 121.68 23.09
CA ASP A 163 -52.53 121.94 21.72
C ASP A 163 -52.77 120.60 21.03
N PHE A 164 -53.94 120.02 21.32
CA PHE A 164 -54.36 118.69 20.88
C PHE A 164 -54.20 118.53 19.37
N SER A 165 -54.38 119.60 18.60
CA SER A 165 -54.18 119.63 17.16
C SER A 165 -52.72 119.35 16.74
N SER A 166 -51.75 119.92 17.46
CA SER A 166 -50.30 119.71 17.22
C SER A 166 -49.87 118.30 17.63
N ALA A 167 -50.36 117.83 18.79
CA ALA A 167 -50.12 116.45 19.23
C ALA A 167 -50.76 115.41 18.30
N VAL A 168 -51.98 115.67 17.80
CA VAL A 168 -52.67 114.80 16.84
C VAL A 168 -51.98 114.81 15.47
N SER A 169 -51.45 115.95 15.02
CA SER A 169 -50.70 116.05 13.77
C SER A 169 -49.35 115.32 13.84
N ALA A 170 -48.59 115.51 14.93
CA ALA A 170 -47.36 114.78 15.18
C ALA A 170 -47.62 113.26 15.35
N LEU A 171 -48.73 112.89 15.99
CA LEU A 171 -49.17 111.50 16.09
C LEU A 171 -49.55 110.93 14.73
N SER A 172 -50.27 111.68 13.88
CA SER A 172 -50.64 111.29 12.52
C SER A 172 -49.41 111.08 11.63
N GLU A 173 -48.44 112.00 11.68
CA GLU A 173 -47.17 111.88 10.96
C GLU A 173 -46.41 110.62 11.42
N LYS A 174 -46.28 110.43 12.74
CA LYS A 174 -45.63 109.25 13.33
C LYS A 174 -46.39 107.95 13.02
N THR A 175 -47.72 108.00 12.92
CA THR A 175 -48.57 106.87 12.52
C THR A 175 -48.36 106.54 11.04
N SER A 176 -48.31 107.54 10.16
CA SER A 176 -48.05 107.35 8.73
C SER A 176 -46.65 106.78 8.46
N PHE A 177 -45.65 107.26 9.20
CA PHE A 177 -44.29 106.71 9.16
C PHE A 177 -44.27 105.27 9.67
N SER A 178 -44.97 104.99 10.77
CA SER A 178 -45.10 103.64 11.32
C SER A 178 -45.83 102.69 10.37
N ILE A 179 -46.84 103.17 9.63
CA ILE A 179 -47.53 102.40 8.58
C ILE A 179 -46.57 102.05 7.44
N LYS A 180 -45.76 103.01 6.97
CA LYS A 180 -44.75 102.75 5.93
C LYS A 180 -43.69 101.73 6.37
N GLN A 181 -43.18 101.87 7.60
CA GLN A 181 -42.28 100.89 8.22
C GLN A 181 -42.92 99.51 8.29
N LEU A 182 -44.21 99.43 8.66
CA LEU A 182 -44.95 98.18 8.78
C LEU A 182 -45.14 97.50 7.40
N GLU A 183 -45.38 98.26 6.33
CA GLU A 183 -45.41 97.72 4.96
C GLU A 183 -44.03 97.19 4.52
N GLU A 184 -42.95 97.91 4.81
CA GLU A 184 -41.59 97.45 4.49
C GLU A 184 -41.22 96.18 5.28
N ILE A 185 -41.59 96.12 6.57
CA ILE A 185 -41.42 94.93 7.41
C ILE A 185 -42.24 93.76 6.85
N LYS A 186 -43.48 93.97 6.41
CA LYS A 186 -44.30 92.92 5.78
C LYS A 186 -43.65 92.40 4.50
N LYS A 187 -43.09 93.28 3.67
CA LYS A 187 -42.38 92.89 2.45
C LYS A 187 -41.15 92.03 2.78
N LYS A 188 -40.30 92.48 3.71
CA LYS A 188 -39.13 91.72 4.17
C LYS A 188 -39.52 90.39 4.82
N HIS A 189 -40.61 90.35 5.59
CA HIS A 189 -41.13 89.12 6.18
C HIS A 189 -41.52 88.10 5.12
N ASN A 190 -42.17 88.53 4.03
CA ASN A 190 -42.52 87.64 2.92
C ASN A 190 -41.28 87.13 2.17
N GLU A 191 -40.27 87.98 1.95
CA GLU A 191 -38.99 87.57 1.35
C GLU A 191 -38.27 86.53 2.23
N ILE A 192 -38.15 86.80 3.54
CA ILE A 192 -37.56 85.87 4.52
C ILE A 192 -38.33 84.55 4.55
N LYS A 193 -39.66 84.59 4.45
CA LYS A 193 -40.49 83.38 4.43
C LYS A 193 -40.19 82.51 3.21
N LEU A 194 -40.05 83.11 2.03
CA LEU A 194 -39.68 82.38 0.80
C LEU A 194 -38.28 81.75 0.91
N GLU A 195 -37.32 82.48 1.46
CA GLU A 195 -35.98 81.94 1.72
C GLU A 195 -36.01 80.80 2.75
N TRP A 196 -36.80 80.93 3.80
CA TRP A 196 -36.94 79.91 4.84
C TRP A 196 -37.54 78.61 4.27
N ASP A 197 -38.57 78.72 3.43
CA ASP A 197 -39.17 77.56 2.75
C ASP A 197 -38.16 76.87 1.82
N SER A 198 -37.31 77.65 1.12
CA SER A 198 -36.22 77.12 0.30
C SER A 198 -35.13 76.43 1.13
N ILE A 199 -34.72 77.03 2.26
CA ILE A 199 -33.76 76.46 3.21
C ILE A 199 -34.31 75.16 3.79
N LYS A 200 -35.60 75.12 4.17
CA LYS A 200 -36.26 73.92 4.67
C LYS A 200 -36.26 72.80 3.63
N SER A 201 -36.64 73.10 2.38
CA SER A 201 -36.59 72.13 1.29
C SER A 201 -35.18 71.58 1.06
N ASN A 202 -34.16 72.44 1.11
CA ASN A 202 -32.78 72.02 0.95
C ASN A 202 -32.28 71.20 2.16
N SER A 203 -32.71 71.54 3.38
CA SER A 203 -32.41 70.76 4.59
C SER A 203 -32.97 69.34 4.49
N GLU A 204 -34.21 69.18 4.02
CA GLU A 204 -34.83 67.87 3.78
C GLU A 204 -34.05 67.06 2.72
N LYS A 205 -33.60 67.71 1.64
CA LYS A 205 -32.74 67.07 0.64
C LYS A 205 -31.41 66.61 1.23
N ILE A 206 -30.77 67.43 2.07
CA ILE A 206 -29.51 67.09 2.74
C ILE A 206 -29.71 65.86 3.63
N VAL A 207 -30.77 65.82 4.45
CA VAL A 207 -31.08 64.64 5.29
C VAL A 207 -31.25 63.39 4.43
N SER A 208 -31.95 63.50 3.28
CA SER A 208 -32.11 62.37 2.36
C SER A 208 -30.77 61.90 1.76
N LEU A 209 -29.87 62.82 1.40
CA LEU A 209 -28.56 62.49 0.87
C LEU A 209 -27.65 61.88 1.92
N THR A 210 -27.67 62.38 3.16
CA THR A 210 -26.93 61.79 4.28
C THR A 210 -27.34 60.34 4.50
N SER A 211 -28.66 60.06 4.50
CA SER A 211 -29.14 58.68 4.66
C SER A 211 -28.66 57.74 3.53
N LYS A 212 -28.58 58.23 2.29
CA LYS A 212 -28.05 57.47 1.15
C LYS A 212 -26.54 57.24 1.28
N VAL A 213 -25.80 58.22 1.78
CA VAL A 213 -24.36 58.11 2.04
C VAL A 213 -24.10 57.07 3.12
N GLU A 214 -24.85 57.08 4.22
CA GLU A 214 -24.74 56.06 5.28
C GLU A 214 -25.07 54.66 4.74
N GLN A 215 -26.14 54.51 3.96
CA GLN A 215 -26.48 53.23 3.33
C GLN A 215 -25.38 52.75 2.38
N SER A 216 -24.79 53.65 1.59
CA SER A 216 -23.68 53.31 0.70
C SER A 216 -22.42 52.94 1.49
N SER A 217 -22.13 53.64 2.59
CA SER A 217 -20.99 53.33 3.45
C SER A 217 -21.13 51.95 4.08
N GLN A 218 -22.33 51.56 4.50
CA GLN A 218 -22.57 50.22 5.04
C GLN A 218 -22.35 49.15 3.98
N LYS A 219 -22.85 49.35 2.75
CA LYS A 219 -22.60 48.42 1.64
C LYS A 219 -21.11 48.28 1.31
N ILE A 220 -20.34 49.36 1.41
CA ILE A 220 -18.88 49.32 1.23
C ILE A 220 -18.24 48.48 2.33
N PHE A 221 -18.63 48.68 3.59
CA PHE A 221 -18.13 47.90 4.72
C PHE A 221 -18.43 46.40 4.57
N ASP A 222 -19.66 46.06 4.18
CA ASP A 222 -20.07 44.67 3.93
C ASP A 222 -19.27 44.06 2.76
N ALA A 223 -19.03 44.82 1.69
CA ALA A 223 -18.22 44.39 0.56
C ALA A 223 -16.75 44.18 0.94
N GLU A 224 -16.18 45.05 1.78
CA GLU A 224 -14.81 44.93 2.29
C GLU A 224 -14.63 43.69 3.18
N SER A 225 -15.60 43.45 4.07
CA SER A 225 -15.65 42.24 4.90
C SER A 225 -15.70 40.97 4.03
N ASN A 226 -16.56 40.94 3.02
CA ASN A 226 -16.65 39.83 2.07
C ASN A 226 -15.35 39.64 1.28
N ALA A 227 -14.72 40.73 0.82
CA ALA A 227 -13.46 40.68 0.09
C ALA A 227 -12.33 40.10 0.96
N THR A 228 -12.28 40.48 2.24
CA THR A 228 -11.29 39.93 3.19
C THR A 228 -11.51 38.43 3.41
N GLY A 229 -12.78 38.00 3.52
CA GLY A 229 -13.12 36.57 3.58
C GLY A 229 -12.69 35.80 2.32
N MET A 230 -12.89 36.38 1.13
CA MET A 230 -12.44 35.78 -0.13
C MET A 230 -10.91 35.67 -0.21
N ILE A 231 -10.17 36.69 0.25
CA ILE A 231 -8.70 36.66 0.28
C ILE A 231 -8.21 35.54 1.20
N SER A 232 -8.84 35.34 2.36
CA SER A 232 -8.52 34.23 3.26
C SER A 232 -8.72 32.87 2.59
N ASN A 233 -9.86 32.68 1.91
CA ASN A 233 -10.14 31.43 1.19
C ASN A 233 -9.15 31.19 0.03
N ILE A 234 -8.79 32.24 -0.72
CA ILE A 234 -7.79 32.15 -1.79
C ILE A 234 -6.42 31.73 -1.23
N SER A 235 -6.02 32.29 -0.09
CA SER A 235 -4.77 31.91 0.57
C SER A 235 -4.78 30.44 1.01
N GLU A 236 -5.89 29.96 1.59
CA GLU A 236 -6.05 28.55 1.94
C GLU A 236 -6.00 27.63 0.71
N PHE A 237 -6.67 28.01 -0.39
CA PHE A 237 -6.62 27.26 -1.64
C PHE A 237 -5.22 27.24 -2.25
N GLN A 238 -4.47 28.33 -2.14
CA GLN A 238 -3.08 28.37 -2.61
C GLN A 238 -2.21 27.36 -1.86
N VAL A 239 -2.30 27.31 -0.54
CA VAL A 239 -1.56 26.33 0.28
C VAL A 239 -1.93 24.89 -0.09
N LYS A 240 -3.23 24.61 -0.31
CA LYS A 240 -3.69 23.29 -0.76
C LYS A 240 -3.15 22.95 -2.15
N ALA A 241 -3.17 23.90 -3.09
CA ALA A 241 -2.65 23.69 -4.44
C ALA A 241 -1.14 23.40 -4.44
N GLU A 242 -0.37 24.10 -3.62
CA GLU A 242 1.06 23.87 -3.44
C GLU A 242 1.33 22.46 -2.86
N SER A 243 0.54 22.04 -1.86
CA SER A 243 0.64 20.68 -1.30
C SER A 243 0.35 19.60 -2.35
N VAL A 244 -0.74 19.75 -3.12
CA VAL A 244 -1.12 18.80 -4.18
C VAL A 244 -0.05 18.74 -5.27
N ALA A 245 0.52 19.89 -5.65
CA ALA A 245 1.61 19.94 -6.62
C ALA A 245 2.86 19.20 -6.11
N SER A 246 3.20 19.37 -4.82
CA SER A 246 4.30 18.64 -4.19
C SER A 246 4.08 17.13 -4.21
N ASP A 247 2.88 16.67 -3.88
CA ASP A 247 2.55 15.24 -3.87
C ASP A 247 2.50 14.64 -5.28
N ALA A 248 2.02 15.41 -6.27
CA ALA A 248 2.08 15.01 -7.67
C ALA A 248 3.53 14.82 -8.15
N LEU A 249 4.46 15.69 -7.75
CA LEU A 249 5.88 15.54 -8.06
C LEU A 249 6.48 14.29 -7.42
N LYS A 250 6.16 14.00 -6.14
CA LYS A 250 6.59 12.77 -5.47
C LYS A 250 6.06 11.53 -6.17
N LEU A 251 4.79 11.54 -6.57
CA LEU A 251 4.17 10.44 -7.30
C LEU A 251 4.83 10.24 -8.67
N GLN A 252 5.13 11.32 -9.39
CA GLN A 252 5.85 11.26 -10.65
C GLN A 252 7.24 10.63 -10.48
N SER A 253 7.99 11.03 -9.44
CA SER A 253 9.28 10.40 -9.13
C SER A 253 9.14 8.91 -8.82
N ALA A 254 8.11 8.52 -8.05
CA ALA A 254 7.85 7.11 -7.74
C ALA A 254 7.49 6.30 -9.00
N VAL A 255 6.66 6.85 -9.89
CA VAL A 255 6.31 6.21 -11.17
C VAL A 255 7.54 6.03 -12.05
N ASN A 256 8.42 7.03 -12.14
CA ASN A 256 9.67 6.92 -12.89
C ASN A 256 10.59 5.84 -12.31
N ALA A 257 10.73 5.78 -10.99
CA ALA A 257 11.51 4.72 -10.33
C ALA A 257 10.92 3.32 -10.56
N PHE A 258 9.59 3.18 -10.56
CA PHE A 258 8.95 1.91 -10.91
C PHE A 258 9.16 1.55 -12.38
N LYS A 259 9.10 2.53 -13.29
CA LYS A 259 9.38 2.31 -14.71
C LYS A 259 10.78 1.77 -14.95
N GLU A 260 11.79 2.32 -14.27
CA GLU A 260 13.17 1.82 -14.34
C GLU A 260 13.27 0.38 -13.84
N LYS A 261 12.64 0.06 -12.69
CA LYS A 261 12.58 -1.32 -12.17
C LYS A 261 11.87 -2.28 -13.13
N PHE A 262 10.84 -1.83 -13.85
CA PHE A 262 10.17 -2.65 -14.85
C PHE A 262 11.09 -2.97 -16.03
N ILE A 263 11.88 -1.99 -16.49
CA ILE A 263 12.86 -2.21 -17.56
C ILE A 263 13.93 -3.22 -17.11
N GLU A 264 14.44 -3.10 -15.88
CA GLU A 264 15.39 -4.06 -15.31
C GLU A 264 14.79 -5.46 -15.17
N PHE A 265 13.53 -5.55 -14.73
CA PHE A 265 12.81 -6.80 -14.59
C PHE A 265 12.58 -7.49 -15.94
N ASP A 266 12.20 -6.73 -16.96
CA ASP A 266 12.00 -7.22 -18.34
C ASP A 266 13.31 -7.80 -18.90
N ALA A 267 14.42 -7.07 -18.75
CA ALA A 267 15.74 -7.55 -19.15
C ALA A 267 16.16 -8.83 -18.40
N ALA A 268 15.82 -8.95 -17.11
CA ALA A 268 16.08 -10.16 -16.34
C ALA A 268 15.21 -11.35 -16.77
N LEU A 269 13.98 -11.11 -17.24
CA LEU A 269 13.13 -12.14 -17.83
C LEU A 269 13.69 -12.64 -19.15
N ASP A 270 14.10 -11.72 -20.04
CA ASP A 270 14.73 -12.07 -21.32
C ASP A 270 16.01 -12.91 -21.11
N GLU A 271 16.85 -12.51 -20.15
CA GLU A 271 18.05 -13.28 -19.80
C GLU A 271 17.71 -14.68 -19.27
N ARG A 272 16.67 -14.77 -18.44
CA ARG A 272 16.21 -16.06 -17.90
C ARG A 272 15.62 -16.94 -19.01
N GLU A 273 14.85 -16.39 -19.93
CA GLU A 273 14.29 -17.12 -21.07
C GLU A 273 15.40 -17.67 -21.96
N SER A 274 16.39 -16.84 -22.31
CA SER A 274 17.56 -17.29 -23.07
C SER A 274 18.35 -18.41 -22.37
N ARG A 275 18.54 -18.32 -21.05
CA ARG A 275 19.17 -19.41 -20.28
C ARG A 275 18.35 -20.69 -20.26
N LEU A 276 17.02 -20.60 -20.23
CA LEU A 276 16.14 -21.77 -20.31
C LEU A 276 16.20 -22.43 -21.69
N GLU A 277 16.23 -21.64 -22.76
CA GLU A 277 16.40 -22.16 -24.12
C GLU A 277 17.76 -22.87 -24.28
N ALA A 278 18.84 -22.25 -23.80
CA ALA A 278 20.17 -22.87 -23.80
C ALA A 278 20.19 -24.16 -22.98
N GLY A 279 19.65 -24.14 -21.76
CA GLY A 279 19.56 -25.32 -20.90
C GLY A 279 18.72 -26.45 -21.51
N ASN A 280 17.63 -26.13 -22.22
CA ASN A 280 16.84 -27.11 -22.95
C ASN A 280 17.64 -27.74 -24.11
N SER A 281 18.42 -26.93 -24.82
CA SER A 281 19.33 -27.42 -25.87
C SER A 281 20.39 -28.38 -25.30
N ASP A 282 21.03 -28.00 -24.19
CA ASP A 282 22.04 -28.82 -23.51
C ASP A 282 21.45 -30.14 -23.01
N LEU A 283 20.24 -30.10 -22.43
CA LEU A 283 19.54 -31.30 -21.96
C LEU A 283 19.19 -32.23 -23.12
N SER A 284 18.75 -31.68 -24.25
CA SER A 284 18.50 -32.44 -25.48
C SER A 284 19.77 -33.11 -26.00
N GLU A 285 20.90 -32.39 -26.02
CA GLU A 285 22.20 -32.94 -26.42
C GLU A 285 22.67 -34.04 -25.45
N LEU A 286 22.56 -33.82 -24.14
CA LEU A 286 22.91 -34.81 -23.12
C LEU A 286 22.06 -36.07 -23.24
N THR A 287 20.75 -35.90 -23.48
CA THR A 287 19.83 -37.02 -23.73
C THR A 287 20.24 -37.82 -24.96
N LYS A 288 20.67 -37.15 -26.04
CA LYS A 288 21.20 -37.81 -27.23
C LYS A 288 22.48 -38.58 -26.91
N LYS A 289 23.45 -37.97 -26.21
CA LYS A 289 24.68 -38.64 -25.79
C LYS A 289 24.41 -39.87 -24.92
N PHE A 290 23.45 -39.81 -24.00
CA PHE A 290 23.08 -40.97 -23.19
C PHE A 290 22.46 -42.10 -24.01
N LYS A 291 21.62 -41.78 -25.00
CA LYS A 291 21.09 -42.79 -25.93
C LYS A 291 22.20 -43.44 -26.75
N ASP A 292 23.13 -42.64 -27.27
CA ASP A 292 24.27 -43.14 -28.06
C ASP A 292 25.21 -44.01 -27.19
N GLN A 293 25.45 -43.60 -25.95
CA GLN A 293 26.23 -44.39 -24.98
C GLN A 293 25.53 -45.69 -24.62
N ALA A 294 24.22 -45.68 -24.36
CA ALA A 294 23.45 -46.88 -24.06
C ALA A 294 23.54 -47.90 -25.20
N ALA A 295 23.37 -47.46 -26.45
CA ALA A 295 23.53 -48.31 -27.63
C ALA A 295 24.97 -48.87 -27.77
N THR A 296 25.98 -48.06 -27.40
CA THR A 296 27.38 -48.51 -27.40
C THR A 296 27.64 -49.57 -26.34
N VAL A 297 27.07 -49.41 -25.14
CA VAL A 297 27.18 -50.39 -24.05
C VAL A 297 26.51 -51.70 -24.43
N GLU A 298 25.30 -51.65 -25.01
CA GLU A 298 24.58 -52.83 -25.52
C GLU A 298 25.43 -53.60 -26.54
N ASN A 299 26.01 -52.91 -27.53
CA ASN A 299 26.92 -53.52 -28.50
C ASN A 299 28.17 -54.16 -27.84
N LEU A 300 28.69 -53.53 -26.79
CA LEU A 300 29.86 -54.04 -26.07
C LEU A 300 29.53 -55.32 -25.29
N ILE A 301 28.32 -55.40 -24.72
CA ILE A 301 27.80 -56.59 -24.04
C ILE A 301 27.68 -57.74 -25.05
N ASP A 302 27.02 -57.50 -26.19
CA ASP A 302 26.85 -58.52 -27.25
C ASP A 302 28.20 -59.09 -27.72
N ARG A 303 29.17 -58.22 -27.98
CA ARG A 303 30.53 -58.63 -28.39
C ARG A 303 31.26 -59.41 -27.30
N SER A 304 31.06 -59.05 -26.03
CA SER A 304 31.71 -59.73 -24.91
C SER A 304 31.14 -61.13 -24.73
N GLU A 305 29.83 -61.31 -24.89
CA GLU A 305 29.17 -62.62 -24.88
C GLU A 305 29.64 -63.51 -26.04
N GLU A 306 29.76 -62.94 -27.25
CA GLU A 306 30.30 -63.64 -28.42
C GLU A 306 31.74 -64.13 -28.19
N MET A 307 32.61 -63.27 -27.65
CA MET A 307 34.00 -63.61 -27.36
C MET A 307 34.14 -64.70 -26.28
N LEU A 308 33.35 -64.64 -25.21
CA LEU A 308 33.38 -65.64 -24.13
C LEU A 308 32.93 -67.02 -24.62
N SER A 309 31.89 -67.08 -25.46
CA SER A 309 31.40 -68.35 -26.00
C SER A 309 32.36 -68.97 -27.01
N SER A 310 32.99 -68.16 -27.87
CA SER A 310 33.94 -68.65 -28.87
C SER A 310 35.26 -69.12 -28.25
N SER A 311 35.79 -68.39 -27.25
CA SER A 311 37.08 -68.72 -26.63
C SER A 311 37.06 -70.05 -25.85
N THR A 312 35.95 -70.37 -25.17
CA THR A 312 35.81 -71.61 -24.40
C THR A 312 35.69 -72.85 -25.28
N VAL A 313 34.93 -72.77 -26.36
CA VAL A 313 34.78 -73.88 -27.34
C VAL A 313 36.09 -74.12 -28.11
N ALA A 314 36.77 -73.04 -28.52
CA ALA A 314 38.06 -73.13 -29.22
C ALA A 314 39.17 -73.74 -28.34
N GLY A 315 39.23 -73.37 -27.04
CA GLY A 315 40.21 -73.92 -26.10
C GLY A 315 40.06 -75.43 -25.88
N LEU A 316 38.82 -75.92 -25.75
CA LEU A 316 38.53 -77.34 -25.59
C LEU A 316 38.89 -78.16 -26.85
N ALA A 317 38.53 -77.66 -28.03
CA ALA A 317 38.88 -78.30 -29.29
C ALA A 317 40.41 -78.39 -29.48
N ALA A 318 41.16 -77.33 -29.19
CA ALA A 318 42.61 -77.33 -29.29
C ALA A 318 43.27 -78.39 -28.37
N HIS A 319 42.72 -78.60 -27.18
CA HIS A 319 43.22 -79.62 -26.24
C HIS A 319 43.02 -81.05 -26.77
N PHE A 320 41.85 -81.38 -27.34
CA PHE A 320 41.63 -82.70 -27.93
C PHE A 320 42.45 -82.93 -29.19
N GLU A 321 42.68 -81.89 -29.99
CA GLU A 321 43.56 -81.98 -31.15
C GLU A 321 44.98 -82.35 -30.74
N LYS A 322 45.52 -81.68 -29.71
CA LYS A 322 46.85 -81.97 -29.20
C LYS A 322 46.99 -83.43 -28.75
N ILE A 323 46.03 -83.93 -27.97
CA ILE A 323 46.03 -85.33 -27.51
C ILE A 323 45.93 -86.30 -28.70
N ARG A 324 45.11 -86.00 -29.71
CA ARG A 324 44.98 -86.80 -30.94
C ARG A 324 46.31 -86.89 -31.70
N VAL A 325 47.02 -85.77 -31.83
CA VAL A 325 48.32 -85.71 -32.51
C VAL A 325 49.37 -86.50 -31.74
N ASP A 326 49.46 -86.31 -30.42
CA ASP A 326 50.41 -87.05 -29.56
C ASP A 326 50.17 -88.57 -29.66
N LEU A 327 48.91 -89.01 -29.62
CA LEU A 327 48.55 -90.43 -29.80
C LEU A 327 48.88 -90.97 -31.19
N THR A 328 48.75 -90.14 -32.23
CA THR A 328 49.12 -90.53 -33.60
C THR A 328 50.62 -90.74 -33.72
N ASN A 329 51.41 -89.87 -33.08
CA ASN A 329 52.87 -89.99 -33.04
C ASN A 329 53.32 -91.23 -32.24
N GLU A 330 52.73 -91.49 -31.07
CA GLU A 330 53.00 -92.71 -30.30
C GLU A 330 52.62 -93.98 -31.09
N MET A 331 51.50 -93.94 -31.80
CA MET A 331 51.04 -95.05 -32.63
C MET A 331 51.99 -95.32 -33.80
N ALA A 332 52.50 -94.28 -34.47
CA ALA A 332 53.50 -94.43 -35.53
C ALA A 332 54.80 -95.07 -35.00
N THR A 333 55.19 -94.71 -33.77
CA THR A 333 56.33 -95.33 -33.08
C THR A 333 56.05 -96.80 -32.79
N ALA A 334 54.87 -97.15 -32.27
CA ALA A 334 54.47 -98.54 -32.01
C ALA A 334 54.39 -99.38 -33.29
N GLN A 335 53.88 -98.83 -34.41
CA GLN A 335 53.89 -99.50 -35.71
C GLN A 335 55.32 -99.79 -36.18
N THR A 336 56.22 -98.82 -36.01
CA THR A 336 57.62 -98.97 -36.39
C THR A 336 58.27 -100.07 -35.55
N SER A 337 58.04 -100.08 -34.23
CA SER A 337 58.52 -101.14 -33.34
C SER A 337 57.92 -102.52 -33.68
N PHE A 338 56.64 -102.59 -34.06
CA PHE A 338 56.02 -103.85 -34.50
C PHE A 338 56.67 -104.41 -35.77
N LYS A 339 56.95 -103.55 -36.76
CA LYS A 339 57.67 -103.94 -38.00
C LYS A 339 59.08 -104.45 -37.69
N TRP A 340 59.79 -103.79 -36.77
CA TRP A 340 61.09 -104.26 -36.29
C TRP A 340 61.01 -105.61 -35.58
N GLY A 341 59.99 -105.82 -34.74
CA GLY A 341 59.75 -107.11 -34.09
C GLY A 341 59.49 -108.24 -35.09
N MET A 342 58.66 -107.98 -36.11
CA MET A 342 58.39 -108.93 -37.18
C MET A 342 59.66 -109.26 -37.99
N TRP A 343 60.49 -108.25 -38.26
CA TRP A 343 61.77 -108.43 -38.94
C TRP A 343 62.76 -109.25 -38.10
N LEU A 344 62.84 -109.00 -36.78
CA LEU A 344 63.67 -109.76 -35.85
C LEU A 344 63.22 -111.22 -35.75
N LEU A 345 61.91 -111.47 -35.71
CA LEU A 345 61.34 -112.80 -35.72
C LEU A 345 61.65 -113.55 -37.03
N ALA A 346 61.51 -112.86 -38.17
CA ALA A 346 61.87 -113.41 -39.48
C ALA A 346 63.36 -113.77 -39.55
N LEU A 347 64.24 -112.85 -39.11
CA LEU A 347 65.68 -113.08 -39.08
C LEU A 347 66.07 -114.24 -38.15
N SER A 348 65.46 -114.32 -36.96
CA SER A 348 65.66 -115.41 -35.99
C SER A 348 65.18 -116.76 -36.51
N SER A 349 64.22 -116.80 -37.43
CA SER A 349 63.73 -118.04 -38.04
C SER A 349 64.65 -118.61 -39.13
N LEU A 350 65.54 -117.79 -39.73
CA LEU A 350 66.41 -118.23 -40.84
C LEU A 350 67.34 -119.40 -40.48
N PRO A 351 68.03 -119.45 -39.31
CA PRO A 351 68.83 -120.60 -38.92
C PRO A 351 68.00 -121.89 -38.76
N LEU A 352 66.74 -121.76 -38.30
CA LEU A 352 65.82 -122.90 -38.21
C LEU A 352 65.49 -123.44 -39.60
N VAL A 353 65.16 -122.55 -40.54
CA VAL A 353 64.86 -122.91 -41.93
C VAL A 353 66.08 -123.58 -42.59
N ALA A 354 67.28 -123.03 -42.39
CA ALA A 354 68.53 -123.60 -42.91
C ALA A 354 68.82 -125.00 -42.36
N LEU A 355 68.56 -125.26 -41.08
CA LEU A 355 68.74 -126.58 -40.46
C LEU A 355 67.74 -127.62 -40.98
N VAL A 356 66.47 -127.25 -41.15
CA VAL A 356 65.42 -128.17 -41.65
C VAL A 356 65.62 -128.49 -43.13
N LEU A 357 66.12 -127.53 -43.92
CA LEU A 357 66.43 -127.73 -45.35
C LEU A 357 67.81 -128.36 -45.60
N SER A 358 68.68 -128.45 -44.59
CA SER A 358 70.02 -129.07 -44.70
C SER A 358 70.05 -130.40 -45.47
N PRO A 359 69.17 -131.40 -45.19
CA PRO A 359 69.15 -132.65 -45.96
C PRO A 359 68.78 -132.50 -47.44
N PHE A 360 68.04 -131.45 -47.82
CA PHE A 360 67.73 -131.15 -49.23
C PHE A 360 68.90 -130.41 -49.91
N ILE A 361 69.60 -129.56 -49.18
CA ILE A 361 70.74 -128.79 -49.69
C ILE A 361 71.96 -129.71 -49.92
N SER A 362 72.15 -130.73 -49.08
CA SER A 362 73.24 -131.71 -49.23
C SER A 362 73.16 -132.55 -50.51
N ILE A 363 71.99 -132.62 -51.17
CA ILE A 363 71.83 -133.28 -52.48
C ILE A 363 72.56 -132.50 -53.58
N PHE A 364 72.56 -131.16 -53.50
CA PHE A 364 73.14 -130.29 -54.52
C PHE A 364 74.60 -129.92 -54.26
N ILE A 365 75.04 -129.95 -53.00
CA ILE A 365 76.41 -129.59 -52.60
C ILE A 365 76.95 -130.71 -51.68
N PRO A 366 77.67 -131.71 -52.21
CA PRO A 366 78.11 -132.89 -51.44
C PRO A 366 79.08 -132.56 -50.28
N SER A 367 79.83 -131.45 -50.39
CA SER A 367 80.74 -130.93 -49.35
C SER A 367 80.00 -130.19 -48.22
N TRP A 368 78.71 -129.94 -48.37
CA TRP A 368 77.82 -129.40 -47.34
C TRP A 368 77.16 -130.55 -46.54
N SER A 369 77.95 -131.54 -46.13
CA SER A 369 77.51 -132.49 -45.11
C SER A 369 77.95 -131.96 -43.75
N THR A 370 77.08 -131.18 -43.11
CA THR A 370 77.17 -130.98 -41.66
C THR A 370 76.83 -132.32 -41.01
N THR A 371 77.84 -133.18 -40.88
CA THR A 371 77.88 -134.36 -40.01
C THR A 371 77.80 -133.91 -38.55
N ALA A 372 76.66 -133.31 -38.21
CA ALA A 372 76.27 -132.86 -36.89
C ALA A 372 74.83 -133.32 -36.68
N GLY A 373 74.67 -134.64 -36.50
CA GLY A 373 73.46 -135.20 -35.88
C GLY A 373 72.66 -136.26 -36.64
N LEU A 374 73.28 -137.09 -37.49
CA LEU A 374 72.79 -138.46 -37.75
C LEU A 374 73.64 -139.50 -37.00
N ALA A 375 74.22 -139.10 -35.87
CA ALA A 375 74.71 -140.02 -34.85
C ALA A 375 73.51 -140.33 -33.94
N GLU A 376 73.31 -141.60 -33.59
CA GLU A 376 72.24 -142.10 -32.71
C GLU A 376 71.90 -141.12 -31.57
N GLN A 377 70.86 -140.31 -31.76
CA GLN A 377 70.38 -139.38 -30.74
C GLN A 377 69.26 -140.04 -29.95
N SER A 378 69.52 -140.28 -28.67
CA SER A 378 68.50 -140.56 -27.65
C SER A 378 67.35 -139.56 -27.77
N GLY A 379 66.10 -140.01 -27.64
CA GLY A 379 64.89 -139.16 -27.75
C GLY A 379 64.91 -137.91 -26.86
N TRP A 380 65.71 -137.92 -25.79
CA TRP A 380 65.96 -136.74 -24.94
C TRP A 380 66.74 -135.62 -25.62
N GLN A 381 67.69 -135.94 -26.51
CA GLN A 381 68.48 -134.93 -27.24
C GLN A 381 67.63 -134.21 -28.30
N TYR A 382 66.73 -134.93 -28.97
CA TYR A 382 65.78 -134.32 -29.91
C TYR A 382 64.78 -133.39 -29.20
N MET A 383 64.30 -133.79 -28.03
CA MET A 383 63.40 -132.96 -27.22
C MET A 383 64.10 -131.70 -26.70
N ALA A 384 65.36 -131.81 -26.24
CA ALA A 384 66.18 -130.67 -25.83
C ALA A 384 66.44 -129.70 -26.99
N GLN A 385 66.64 -130.22 -28.21
CA GLN A 385 66.82 -129.42 -29.41
C GLN A 385 65.52 -128.72 -29.85
N ALA A 386 64.35 -129.35 -29.68
CA ALA A 386 63.06 -128.70 -29.96
C ALA A 386 62.72 -127.60 -28.93
N VAL A 387 62.99 -127.85 -27.65
CA VAL A 387 62.76 -126.87 -26.57
C VAL A 387 63.69 -125.66 -26.71
N SER A 388 64.96 -125.85 -27.06
CA SER A 388 65.89 -124.72 -27.27
C SER A 388 65.45 -123.81 -28.41
N ARG A 389 64.84 -124.36 -29.47
CA ARG A 389 64.25 -123.58 -30.58
C ARG A 389 63.06 -122.73 -30.13
N ILE A 390 62.19 -123.27 -29.29
CA ILE A 390 61.05 -122.52 -28.73
C ILE A 390 61.56 -121.39 -27.82
N VAL A 391 62.56 -121.66 -26.98
CA VAL A 391 63.14 -120.66 -26.07
C VAL A 391 63.79 -119.49 -26.82
N ILE A 392 64.38 -119.75 -28.00
CA ILE A 392 64.96 -118.70 -28.85
C ILE A 392 63.86 -117.83 -29.51
N LEU A 393 62.73 -118.41 -29.92
CA LEU A 393 61.65 -117.67 -30.59
C LEU A 393 60.71 -116.93 -29.61
N LEU A 394 60.65 -117.36 -28.35
CA LEU A 394 59.71 -116.84 -27.35
C LEU A 394 59.85 -115.32 -27.12
N PRO A 395 61.06 -114.73 -26.95
CA PRO A 395 61.20 -113.29 -26.76
C PRO A 395 60.69 -112.47 -27.95
N ALA A 396 60.95 -112.94 -29.17
CA ALA A 396 60.52 -112.26 -30.39
C ALA A 396 58.99 -112.37 -30.59
N ALA A 397 58.41 -113.55 -30.34
CA ALA A 397 56.97 -113.76 -30.42
C ALA A 397 56.20 -112.94 -29.37
N TRP A 398 56.74 -112.85 -28.15
CA TRP A 398 56.21 -111.99 -27.09
C TRP A 398 56.26 -110.52 -27.47
N PHE A 399 57.40 -110.04 -28.00
CA PHE A 399 57.58 -108.65 -28.39
C PHE A 399 56.61 -108.22 -29.51
N VAL A 400 56.43 -109.06 -30.53
CA VAL A 400 55.45 -108.81 -31.61
C VAL A 400 54.03 -108.75 -31.06
N SER A 401 53.66 -109.69 -30.18
CA SER A 401 52.32 -109.72 -29.56
C SER A 401 52.07 -108.48 -28.70
N PHE A 402 53.04 -108.10 -27.86
CA PHE A 402 52.97 -106.89 -27.02
C PHE A 402 52.81 -105.61 -27.85
N MET A 403 53.59 -105.47 -28.92
CA MET A 403 53.50 -104.31 -29.82
C MET A 403 52.17 -104.28 -30.59
N GLY A 404 51.64 -105.44 -30.98
CA GLY A 404 50.30 -105.55 -31.58
C GLY A 404 49.19 -105.07 -30.64
N PHE A 405 49.21 -105.51 -29.38
CA PHE A 405 48.27 -105.03 -28.36
C PHE A 405 48.40 -103.53 -28.12
N ARG A 406 49.63 -103.02 -27.97
CA ARG A 406 49.88 -101.58 -27.78
C ARG A 406 49.36 -100.74 -28.95
N TYR A 407 49.59 -101.18 -30.18
CA TYR A 407 49.10 -100.49 -31.38
C TYR A 407 47.57 -100.44 -31.41
N SER A 408 46.89 -101.55 -31.14
CA SER A 408 45.42 -101.60 -31.12
C SER A 408 44.81 -100.70 -30.03
N SER A 409 45.43 -100.64 -28.85
CA SER A 409 45.02 -99.77 -27.74
C SER A 409 45.17 -98.30 -28.10
N LEU A 410 46.31 -97.91 -28.67
CA LEU A 410 46.55 -96.53 -29.11
C LEU A 410 45.60 -96.13 -30.24
N PHE A 411 45.28 -97.07 -31.15
CA PHE A 411 44.32 -96.83 -32.23
C PHE A 411 42.93 -96.47 -31.71
N ARG A 412 42.39 -97.27 -30.78
CA ARG A 412 41.08 -97.01 -30.16
C ARG A 412 41.07 -95.69 -29.39
N LEU A 413 42.15 -95.39 -28.67
CA LEU A 413 42.26 -94.14 -27.92
C LEU A 413 42.25 -92.92 -28.85
N ARG A 414 43.01 -92.96 -29.95
CA ARG A 414 43.03 -91.90 -30.98
C ARG A 414 41.64 -91.69 -31.61
N GLU A 415 40.91 -92.75 -31.90
CA GLU A 415 39.57 -92.66 -32.49
C GLU A 415 38.60 -91.94 -31.55
N HIS A 416 38.61 -92.28 -30.27
CA HIS A 416 37.81 -91.57 -29.26
C HIS A 416 38.19 -90.10 -29.12
N TYR A 417 39.47 -89.75 -29.13
CA TYR A 417 39.88 -88.34 -29.08
C TYR A 417 39.58 -87.58 -30.37
N SER A 418 39.59 -88.25 -31.52
CA SER A 418 39.18 -87.65 -32.80
C SER A 418 37.69 -87.32 -32.80
N TYR A 419 36.86 -88.21 -32.24
CA TYR A 419 35.43 -87.97 -32.05
C TYR A 419 35.20 -86.77 -31.11
N LYS A 420 35.87 -86.73 -29.95
CA LYS A 420 35.77 -85.60 -29.00
C LYS A 420 36.19 -84.27 -29.63
N TYR A 421 37.26 -84.27 -30.43
CA TYR A 421 37.67 -83.09 -31.18
C TYR A 421 36.59 -82.62 -32.15
N SER A 422 36.05 -83.52 -32.98
CA SER A 422 35.01 -83.16 -33.95
C SER A 422 33.75 -82.62 -33.29
N MET A 423 33.34 -83.23 -32.16
CA MET A 423 32.21 -82.76 -31.36
C MET A 423 32.48 -81.36 -30.81
N ALA A 424 33.65 -81.14 -30.18
CA ALA A 424 34.02 -79.84 -29.64
C ALA A 424 34.06 -78.73 -30.70
N VAL A 425 34.59 -78.99 -31.89
CA VAL A 425 34.60 -78.01 -33.01
C VAL A 425 33.20 -77.74 -33.54
N SER A 426 32.33 -78.74 -33.57
CA SER A 426 30.96 -78.59 -34.10
C SER A 426 30.01 -77.81 -33.18
N VAL A 427 30.33 -77.67 -31.88
CA VAL A 427 29.48 -76.94 -30.90
C VAL A 427 29.16 -75.53 -31.37
N GLU A 428 30.17 -74.78 -31.83
CA GLU A 428 29.98 -73.40 -32.27
C GLU A 428 29.07 -73.31 -33.51
N GLY A 429 29.20 -74.28 -34.43
CA GLY A 429 28.33 -74.41 -35.60
C GLY A 429 26.88 -74.72 -35.22
N PHE A 430 26.65 -75.59 -34.23
CA PHE A 430 25.31 -75.94 -33.77
C PHE A 430 24.64 -74.82 -32.98
N LYS A 431 25.37 -74.07 -32.15
CA LYS A 431 24.85 -72.88 -31.47
C LYS A 431 24.34 -71.84 -32.48
N LYS A 432 25.15 -71.53 -33.51
CA LYS A 432 24.76 -70.59 -34.58
C LYS A 432 23.53 -71.04 -35.39
N GLN A 433 23.27 -72.34 -35.51
CA GLN A 433 22.13 -72.87 -36.26
C GLN A 433 20.84 -72.95 -35.43
N ALA A 434 20.92 -72.91 -34.10
CA ALA A 434 19.77 -73.05 -33.19
C ALA A 434 19.90 -72.13 -31.96
N PRO A 435 19.69 -70.80 -32.11
CA PRO A 435 19.93 -69.80 -31.06
C PRO A 435 19.00 -69.92 -29.83
N GLY A 436 17.99 -70.79 -29.87
CA GLY A 436 17.08 -71.06 -28.75
C GLY A 436 17.43 -72.30 -27.91
N TYR A 437 18.44 -73.09 -28.30
CA TYR A 437 18.85 -74.31 -27.61
C TYR A 437 20.37 -74.35 -27.34
N GLU A 438 21.01 -73.18 -27.30
CA GLU A 438 22.47 -73.08 -27.24
C GLU A 438 23.05 -73.72 -25.97
N GLU A 439 22.35 -73.61 -24.85
CA GLU A 439 22.76 -74.15 -23.56
C GLU A 439 22.57 -75.66 -23.51
N GLU A 440 21.45 -76.19 -24.03
CA GLU A 440 21.20 -77.64 -24.11
C GLU A 440 22.16 -78.33 -25.08
N ILE A 441 22.47 -77.71 -26.22
CA ILE A 441 23.44 -78.23 -27.19
C ILE A 441 24.84 -78.28 -26.57
N ALA A 442 25.25 -77.23 -25.87
CA ALA A 442 26.53 -77.23 -25.16
C ALA A 442 26.56 -78.31 -24.07
N ALA A 443 25.51 -78.43 -23.26
CA ALA A 443 25.41 -79.41 -22.18
C ALA A 443 25.48 -80.85 -22.70
N LEU A 444 24.73 -81.19 -23.75
CA LEU A 444 24.76 -82.52 -24.37
C LEU A 444 26.15 -82.87 -24.92
N VAL A 445 26.83 -81.92 -25.55
CA VAL A 445 28.18 -82.16 -26.07
C VAL A 445 29.19 -82.32 -24.94
N PHE A 446 29.10 -81.50 -23.88
CA PHE A 446 29.94 -81.67 -22.70
C PHE A 446 29.72 -83.02 -22.01
N GLU A 447 28.47 -83.45 -21.83
CA GLU A 447 28.12 -84.77 -21.28
C GLU A 447 28.77 -85.90 -22.09
N GLN A 448 28.67 -85.87 -23.42
CA GLN A 448 29.29 -86.87 -24.28
C GLN A 448 30.82 -86.84 -24.26
N ILE A 449 31.42 -85.68 -24.01
CA ILE A 449 32.87 -85.50 -23.95
C ILE A 449 33.47 -85.90 -22.59
N LEU A 450 32.70 -85.83 -21.50
CA LEU A 450 33.13 -86.12 -20.13
C LEU A 450 33.54 -87.59 -19.88
N PHE A 451 33.12 -88.53 -20.72
CA PHE A 451 33.45 -89.96 -20.56
C PHE A 451 34.96 -90.23 -20.75
N ASN A 452 35.62 -90.96 -19.82
CA ASN A 452 37.04 -91.32 -19.92
C ASN A 452 37.28 -92.49 -20.91
N PRO A 453 37.95 -92.28 -22.07
CA PRO A 453 38.14 -93.32 -23.09
C PRO A 453 38.97 -94.52 -22.62
N ALA A 454 39.84 -94.34 -21.61
CA ALA A 454 40.70 -95.42 -21.11
C ALA A 454 39.90 -96.53 -20.41
N ASP A 455 38.76 -96.20 -19.79
CA ASP A 455 37.94 -97.17 -19.06
C ASP A 455 37.21 -98.16 -20.00
N LYS A 456 37.00 -97.78 -21.26
CA LYS A 456 36.45 -98.68 -22.30
C LYS A 456 37.50 -99.60 -22.92
N ILE A 457 38.80 -99.34 -22.72
CA ILE A 457 39.88 -100.17 -23.29
C ILE A 457 40.20 -101.36 -22.38
N THR A 458 40.03 -101.23 -21.07
CA THR A 458 40.33 -102.29 -20.07
C THR A 458 39.15 -103.23 -19.81
N ALA A 459 37.94 -102.87 -20.23
CA ALA A 459 36.72 -103.62 -19.96
C ALA A 459 36.51 -104.87 -20.85
N ASN A 460 37.25 -105.05 -21.95
CA ASN A 460 37.09 -106.21 -22.84
C ASN A 460 38.04 -107.35 -22.45
N LYS A 461 37.78 -107.97 -21.28
CA LYS A 461 38.39 -109.25 -20.86
C LYS A 461 37.52 -110.46 -21.26
N SER A 462 36.58 -110.29 -22.19
CA SER A 462 35.56 -111.30 -22.52
C SER A 462 35.29 -111.50 -24.02
N GLU A 463 36.21 -111.13 -24.91
CA GLU A 463 36.14 -111.56 -26.31
C GLU A 463 37.30 -112.51 -26.62
N LYS A 464 36.87 -113.74 -26.90
CA LYS A 464 37.59 -114.95 -27.25
C LYS A 464 38.32 -114.78 -28.60
N GLU A 465 39.24 -115.70 -28.88
CA GLU A 465 39.77 -116.03 -30.21
C GLU A 465 41.03 -115.23 -30.62
N SER A 466 42.24 -115.76 -30.44
CA SER A 466 42.74 -117.00 -31.05
C SER A 466 43.77 -117.70 -30.15
N ASP A 467 43.42 -118.90 -29.71
CA ASP A 467 44.37 -119.81 -29.05
C ASP A 467 45.47 -120.22 -30.04
N PRO A 468 46.76 -120.15 -29.69
CA PRO A 468 47.83 -120.69 -30.53
C PRO A 468 47.70 -122.23 -30.61
N PRO A 469 47.76 -122.84 -31.81
CA PRO A 469 47.46 -124.25 -31.98
C PRO A 469 48.62 -125.13 -31.47
N GLY A 470 48.26 -126.24 -30.83
CA GLY A 470 49.17 -127.37 -30.58
C GLY A 470 49.74 -127.46 -29.16
N LEU A 471 50.52 -128.51 -28.94
CA LEU A 471 51.08 -129.03 -27.67
C LEU A 471 51.51 -127.99 -26.60
N LEU A 472 51.86 -126.76 -26.99
CA LEU A 472 52.20 -125.66 -26.09
C LEU A 472 51.03 -125.18 -25.22
N GLY A 473 49.80 -125.12 -25.73
CA GLY A 473 48.63 -124.75 -24.93
C GLY A 473 48.31 -125.79 -23.84
N TYR A 474 48.43 -127.08 -24.20
CA TYR A 474 48.26 -128.19 -23.27
C TYR A 474 49.39 -128.27 -22.22
N LEU A 475 50.63 -127.96 -22.59
CA LEU A 475 51.76 -127.92 -21.66
C LEU A 475 51.67 -126.72 -20.70
N LEU A 476 51.25 -125.55 -21.17
CA LEU A 476 51.02 -124.37 -20.33
C LEU A 476 49.89 -124.58 -19.33
N GLU A 477 48.79 -125.22 -19.74
CA GLU A 477 47.70 -125.55 -18.81
C GLU A 477 48.12 -126.61 -17.77
N LYS A 478 48.95 -127.59 -18.17
CA LYS A 478 49.44 -128.65 -17.26
C LYS A 478 50.53 -128.16 -16.30
N ILE A 479 51.35 -127.19 -16.72
CA ILE A 479 52.28 -126.48 -15.83
C ILE A 479 51.48 -125.59 -14.88
N ARG A 480 50.50 -124.81 -15.37
CA ARG A 480 49.63 -123.97 -14.53
C ARG A 480 48.87 -124.76 -13.45
N LYS A 481 48.27 -125.91 -13.81
CA LYS A 481 47.62 -126.82 -12.84
C LYS A 481 48.57 -127.49 -11.84
N ARG A 482 49.87 -127.66 -12.17
CA ARG A 482 50.86 -128.19 -11.21
C ARG A 482 51.42 -127.09 -10.30
N THR A 483 51.54 -125.86 -10.77
CA THR A 483 51.97 -124.71 -9.96
C THR A 483 50.88 -124.26 -8.98
N GLU A 484 49.61 -124.29 -9.38
CA GLU A 484 48.46 -124.01 -8.49
C GLU A 484 48.28 -125.10 -7.42
N LYS A 485 48.60 -126.37 -7.71
CA LYS A 485 48.53 -127.47 -6.73
C LYS A 485 49.72 -127.52 -5.76
N SER A 486 50.86 -126.89 -6.08
CA SER A 486 52.02 -126.76 -5.17
C SER A 486 51.98 -125.49 -4.30
N LEU A 487 51.13 -124.51 -4.64
CA LEU A 487 50.96 -123.27 -3.87
C LEU A 487 49.83 -123.34 -2.82
N ASP A 488 49.04 -124.42 -2.80
CA ASP A 488 47.87 -124.59 -1.92
C ASP A 488 48.02 -125.78 -0.91
N GLY A 489 49.25 -126.28 -0.73
CA GLY A 489 49.51 -127.52 0.03
C GLY A 489 50.69 -127.47 1.01
N GLY A 490 50.97 -126.33 1.64
CA GLY A 490 52.14 -126.17 2.51
C GLY A 490 52.09 -124.99 3.48
N GLY A 491 50.96 -124.75 4.13
CA GLY A 491 50.89 -123.92 5.33
C GLY A 491 50.66 -124.79 6.56
N SER A 492 51.71 -125.09 7.33
CA SER A 492 51.65 -125.39 8.78
C SER A 492 53.05 -125.64 9.39
N LYS A 493 53.85 -124.58 9.53
CA LYS A 493 54.60 -124.17 10.74
C LYS A 493 55.64 -123.11 10.39
#